data_AF-X6NYC6-F1
#
_entry.id   AF-X6NYC6-F1
#
_cell.length_a   1.000
_cell.length_b   1.000
_cell.length_c   1.000
_cell.angle_alpha   90.00
_cell.angle_beta   90.00
_cell.angle_gamma   90.00
#
_symmetry.space_group_name_H-M   'P 1'
#
loop_
_entity.id
_entity.type
_entity.pdbx_description
1 polymer ?
#
loop_
_entity_poly.entity_id
_entity_poly.type
_entity_poly.pdbx_seq_one_letter_code
_entity_poly.pdbx_strand_id
1 'polypeptide(L)'
;MKQNQMQLFAQLLFCYLVVLDHYQPSLDYKFCIALQYKRKNIAMSNGEDEKINGESGAGMPSISLQNSCFNKNWIAHLNQEEQISHLICLICKQIANNPIEINCPQHENMDESLIVGENCLKNFLSNSNACPIEPHDGCQYFKVKAMQRQINELSVICPRQFQYDVQTVGGNEEGQTAGTVMCDFKGKIKDLNDHLKQCPLKLSDCWFKPFGCKYSDLESKLQDHLISHMKHHFDLVNQHCQ
;
A
#
# COMPACT_ATOMS: atom_id res chain seq x y z
N MET A 1 -11.34 -7.44 -42.63
CA MET A 1 -10.54 -6.60 -41.71
C MET A 1 -11.09 -5.19 -41.49
N LYS A 2 -11.60 -4.47 -42.51
CA LYS A 2 -12.17 -3.11 -42.32
C LYS A 2 -13.48 -3.04 -41.53
N GLN A 3 -14.27 -4.12 -41.52
CA GLN A 3 -15.59 -4.16 -40.86
C GLN A 3 -15.50 -4.30 -39.33
N ASN A 4 -14.49 -5.03 -38.82
CA ASN A 4 -14.23 -5.14 -37.38
C ASN A 4 -13.64 -3.85 -36.78
N GLN A 5 -12.86 -3.09 -37.56
CA GLN A 5 -12.31 -1.80 -37.17
C GLN A 5 -13.40 -0.73 -37.01
N MET A 6 -14.38 -0.66 -37.93
CA MET A 6 -15.55 0.21 -37.74
C MET A 6 -16.42 -0.19 -36.55
N GLN A 7 -16.52 -1.48 -36.25
CA GLN A 7 -17.30 -1.97 -35.11
C GLN A 7 -16.64 -1.59 -33.77
N LEU A 8 -15.31 -1.65 -33.72
CA LEU A 8 -14.53 -1.19 -32.58
C LEU A 8 -14.59 0.33 -32.42
N PHE A 9 -14.54 1.07 -33.54
CA PHE A 9 -14.68 2.52 -33.56
C PHE A 9 -16.07 2.96 -33.10
N ALA A 10 -17.13 2.28 -33.57
CA ALA A 10 -18.50 2.54 -33.14
C ALA A 10 -18.70 2.21 -31.65
N GLN A 11 -18.06 1.16 -31.13
CA GLN A 11 -18.11 0.83 -29.70
C GLN A 11 -17.35 1.85 -28.83
N LEU A 12 -16.19 2.34 -29.29
CA LEU A 12 -15.43 3.39 -28.60
C LEU A 12 -16.14 4.75 -28.67
N LEU A 13 -16.75 5.09 -29.81
CA LEU A 13 -17.56 6.31 -29.96
C LEU A 13 -18.83 6.24 -29.11
N PHE A 14 -19.46 5.06 -29.00
CA PHE A 14 -20.62 4.85 -28.15
C PHE A 14 -20.24 4.97 -26.66
N CYS A 15 -19.08 4.43 -26.25
CA CYS A 15 -18.56 4.68 -24.90
C CYS A 15 -18.24 6.17 -24.66
N TYR A 16 -17.72 6.89 -25.66
CA TYR A 16 -17.41 8.31 -25.55
C TYR A 16 -18.68 9.19 -25.49
N LEU A 17 -19.72 8.87 -26.26
CA LEU A 17 -21.00 9.60 -26.26
C LEU A 17 -21.82 9.31 -24.99
N VAL A 18 -21.80 8.07 -24.48
CA VAL A 18 -22.41 7.71 -23.19
C VAL A 18 -21.74 8.46 -22.02
N VAL A 19 -20.44 8.77 -22.13
CA VAL A 19 -19.69 9.57 -21.15
C VAL A 19 -20.06 11.06 -21.19
N LEU A 20 -20.51 11.59 -22.33
CA LEU A 20 -20.89 13.00 -22.46
C LEU A 20 -22.35 13.27 -22.04
N ASP A 21 -23.28 12.33 -22.24
CA ASP A 21 -24.71 12.55 -21.96
C ASP A 21 -25.16 12.11 -20.56
N HIS A 22 -24.37 11.31 -19.82
CA HIS A 22 -24.72 10.92 -18.44
C HIS A 22 -23.53 11.02 -17.49
N TYR A 23 -23.42 12.18 -16.84
CA TYR A 23 -22.58 12.42 -15.67
C TYR A 23 -23.12 11.64 -14.44
N GLN A 24 -22.99 10.32 -14.46
CA GLN A 24 -23.01 9.46 -13.27
C GLN A 24 -22.16 8.21 -13.56
N PRO A 25 -20.98 8.06 -12.95
CA PRO A 25 -20.09 6.94 -13.22
C PRO A 25 -20.60 5.70 -12.47
N SER A 26 -21.56 4.98 -13.06
CA SER A 26 -22.07 3.72 -12.50
C SER A 26 -21.62 2.54 -13.35
N LEU A 27 -21.01 1.55 -12.68
CA LEU A 27 -20.74 0.12 -13.00
C LEU A 27 -20.31 -0.34 -14.41
N ASP A 28 -20.70 0.31 -15.51
CA ASP A 28 -20.65 -0.21 -16.87
C ASP A 28 -19.24 -0.13 -17.51
N TYR A 29 -18.49 0.94 -17.23
CA TYR A 29 -17.12 1.11 -17.76
C TYR A 29 -16.13 0.06 -17.19
N LYS A 30 -16.29 -0.31 -15.92
CA LYS A 30 -15.54 -1.42 -15.30
C LYS A 30 -15.86 -2.76 -15.97
N PHE A 31 -17.09 -2.92 -16.47
CA PHE A 31 -17.52 -4.12 -17.18
C PHE A 31 -16.88 -4.19 -18.58
N CYS A 32 -16.78 -3.07 -19.30
CA CYS A 32 -16.11 -3.02 -20.61
C CYS A 32 -14.61 -3.34 -20.51
N ILE A 33 -13.88 -2.79 -19.54
CA ILE A 33 -12.47 -3.13 -19.31
C ILE A 33 -12.33 -4.60 -18.89
N ALA A 34 -13.19 -5.09 -17.99
CA ALA A 34 -13.15 -6.49 -17.54
C ALA A 34 -13.48 -7.50 -18.66
N LEU A 35 -14.40 -7.18 -19.57
CA LEU A 35 -14.75 -8.02 -20.72
C LEU A 35 -13.61 -8.09 -21.76
N GLN A 36 -12.85 -7.00 -21.94
CA GLN A 36 -11.64 -7.02 -22.76
C GLN A 36 -10.52 -7.84 -22.10
N TYR A 37 -10.37 -7.75 -20.77
CA TYR A 37 -9.39 -8.54 -20.01
C TYR A 37 -9.69 -10.05 -20.05
N LYS A 38 -10.97 -10.44 -19.94
CA LYS A 38 -11.40 -11.86 -20.00
C LYS A 38 -11.20 -12.49 -21.39
N ARG A 39 -11.25 -11.68 -22.46
CA ARG A 39 -10.95 -12.11 -23.83
C ARG A 39 -9.45 -12.33 -24.10
N LYS A 40 -8.55 -11.60 -23.42
CA LYS A 40 -7.10 -11.73 -23.57
C LYS A 40 -6.47 -12.84 -22.70
N ASN A 41 -7.00 -13.10 -21.49
CA ASN A 41 -6.45 -14.15 -20.60
C ASN A 41 -6.65 -15.61 -21.08
N ILE A 42 -7.44 -15.84 -22.12
CA ILE A 42 -7.52 -17.15 -22.78
C ILE A 42 -6.35 -17.35 -23.77
N ALA A 43 -5.65 -16.27 -24.16
CA ALA A 43 -4.71 -16.30 -25.28
C ALA A 43 -3.23 -16.48 -24.89
N MET A 44 -2.76 -16.08 -23.70
CA MET A 44 -1.31 -16.06 -23.44
C MET A 44 -0.97 -16.34 -21.97
N SER A 45 -0.70 -17.61 -21.69
CA SER A 45 0.29 -18.01 -20.68
C SER A 45 1.67 -17.96 -21.32
N ASN A 46 2.66 -17.48 -20.55
CA ASN A 46 4.13 -17.54 -20.73
C ASN A 46 4.83 -16.16 -20.70
N GLY A 47 5.90 -16.06 -19.88
CA GLY A 47 6.67 -14.86 -19.49
C GLY A 47 7.44 -14.17 -20.62
N GLU A 48 8.32 -13.20 -20.40
CA GLU A 48 9.16 -12.83 -19.23
C GLU A 48 9.36 -11.31 -19.14
N ASP A 49 9.84 -10.86 -17.99
CA ASP A 49 10.20 -9.49 -17.62
C ASP A 49 11.43 -8.97 -18.36
N GLU A 50 11.41 -7.73 -18.86
CA GLU A 50 12.63 -6.93 -18.99
C GLU A 50 12.39 -5.42 -18.73
N LYS A 51 13.41 -4.85 -18.08
CA LYS A 51 13.52 -3.57 -17.37
C LYS A 51 14.02 -2.47 -18.32
N ILE A 52 13.70 -1.18 -18.08
CA ILE A 52 14.61 0.00 -18.18
C ILE A 52 13.91 1.32 -17.77
N ASN A 53 14.76 2.23 -17.26
CA ASN A 53 14.57 3.41 -16.42
C ASN A 53 13.94 4.67 -17.08
N GLY A 54 13.46 5.58 -16.23
CA GLY A 54 13.24 7.00 -16.54
C GLY A 54 12.21 7.68 -15.61
N GLU A 55 12.67 8.65 -14.82
CA GLU A 55 12.00 9.47 -13.79
C GLU A 55 10.83 10.31 -14.37
N SER A 56 9.85 10.88 -13.65
CA SER A 56 9.81 11.40 -12.30
C SER A 56 8.36 11.51 -11.81
N GLY A 57 8.15 11.10 -10.56
CA GLY A 57 6.97 11.33 -9.75
C GLY A 57 7.24 10.60 -8.46
N ALA A 58 7.52 11.34 -7.38
CA ALA A 58 7.77 10.76 -6.07
C ALA A 58 6.48 10.07 -5.59
N GLY A 59 6.25 8.85 -6.09
CA GLY A 59 5.13 8.02 -5.70
C GLY A 59 5.28 7.70 -4.23
N MET A 60 4.37 8.21 -3.42
CA MET A 60 4.32 7.91 -2.00
C MET A 60 4.30 6.38 -1.82
N PRO A 61 5.19 5.81 -0.98
CA PRO A 61 5.26 4.36 -0.77
C PRO A 61 3.90 3.81 -0.36
N SER A 62 3.44 2.74 -1.01
CA SER A 62 2.21 2.07 -0.59
C SER A 62 2.41 1.50 0.82
N ILE A 63 1.57 1.92 1.75
CA ILE A 63 1.63 1.44 3.14
C ILE A 63 1.10 0.01 3.17
N SER A 64 2.00 -0.96 3.17
CA SER A 64 1.66 -2.37 3.39
C SER A 64 1.69 -2.67 4.88
N LEU A 65 0.51 -2.78 5.51
CA LEU A 65 0.39 -3.19 6.91
C LEU A 65 0.47 -4.71 7.11
N GLN A 66 0.30 -5.48 6.03
CA GLN A 66 -0.07 -6.88 6.17
C GLN A 66 1.09 -7.79 6.57
N ASN A 67 2.35 -7.35 6.42
CA ASN A 67 3.49 -8.24 6.55
C ASN A 67 4.70 -7.67 7.29
N SER A 68 4.68 -6.41 7.71
CA SER A 68 5.79 -5.79 8.44
C SER A 68 5.35 -5.37 9.84
N CYS A 69 6.33 -5.24 10.74
CA CYS A 69 6.15 -4.52 11.99
C CYS A 69 5.72 -3.07 11.72
N PHE A 70 5.02 -2.47 12.68
CA PHE A 70 4.46 -1.13 12.54
C PHE A 70 5.51 -0.08 12.88
N ASN A 71 5.67 0.93 12.01
CA ASN A 71 6.65 1.98 12.24
C ASN A 71 6.43 2.70 13.60
N LYS A 72 7.46 2.75 14.44
CA LYS A 72 7.38 3.28 15.82
C LYS A 72 7.00 4.77 15.84
N ASN A 73 7.45 5.55 14.86
CA ASN A 73 7.34 7.02 14.89
C ASN A 73 5.89 7.50 14.85
N TRP A 74 5.04 6.93 13.99
CA TRP A 74 3.63 7.34 13.93
C TRP A 74 2.78 6.76 15.06
N ILE A 75 3.21 5.66 15.68
CA ILE A 75 2.56 5.12 16.89
C ILE A 75 2.91 5.97 18.11
N ALA A 76 4.18 6.37 18.25
CA ALA A 76 4.66 7.19 19.37
C ALA A 76 4.00 8.58 19.44
N HIS A 77 3.35 9.04 18.36
CA HIS A 77 2.61 10.30 18.35
C HIS A 77 1.44 10.34 19.36
N LEU A 78 0.80 9.21 19.64
CA LEU A 78 -0.40 9.15 20.50
C LEU A 78 -0.25 8.18 21.68
N ASN A 79 0.92 7.61 21.91
CA ASN A 79 1.17 6.68 23.01
C ASN A 79 2.47 7.05 23.73
N GLN A 80 2.50 6.83 25.04
CA GLN A 80 3.69 7.04 25.86
C GLN A 80 4.78 6.02 25.50
N GLU A 81 6.06 6.40 25.65
CA GLU A 81 7.17 5.48 25.34
C GLU A 81 7.14 4.23 26.21
N GLU A 82 6.77 4.37 27.49
CA GLU A 82 6.65 3.29 28.45
C GLU A 82 5.57 2.28 28.07
N GLN A 83 4.52 2.73 27.36
CA GLN A 83 3.46 1.86 26.87
C GLN A 83 3.90 0.99 25.68
N ILE A 84 4.85 1.49 24.87
CA ILE A 84 5.24 0.85 23.61
C ILE A 84 6.62 0.21 23.65
N SER A 85 7.46 0.51 24.65
CA SER A 85 8.83 0.02 24.80
C SER A 85 8.89 -1.51 24.81
N HIS A 86 7.98 -2.14 25.56
CA HIS A 86 7.86 -3.60 25.67
C HIS A 86 7.18 -4.26 24.47
N LEU A 87 6.86 -3.50 23.41
CA LEU A 87 6.21 -4.02 22.19
C LEU A 87 7.14 -3.94 20.98
N ILE A 88 8.41 -3.57 21.19
CA ILE A 88 9.40 -3.39 20.13
C ILE A 88 9.94 -4.74 19.67
N CYS A 89 9.91 -4.97 18.36
CA CYS A 89 10.54 -6.12 17.74
C CYS A 89 12.07 -6.01 17.82
N LEU A 90 12.72 -7.03 18.39
CA LEU A 90 14.18 -7.07 18.54
C LEU A 90 14.96 -7.03 17.21
N ILE A 91 14.37 -7.52 16.12
CA ILE A 91 15.03 -7.60 14.80
C ILE A 91 14.99 -6.26 14.06
N CYS A 92 13.79 -5.69 13.86
CA CYS A 92 13.62 -4.49 13.04
C CYS A 92 13.50 -3.18 13.84
N LYS A 93 13.45 -3.27 15.18
CA LYS A 93 13.30 -2.14 16.11
C LYS A 93 12.04 -1.29 15.91
N GLN A 94 11.03 -1.86 15.26
CA GLN A 94 9.68 -1.28 15.10
C GLN A 94 8.68 -1.96 16.05
N ILE A 95 7.44 -1.48 16.15
CA ILE A 95 6.42 -2.14 16.98
C ILE A 95 6.01 -3.47 16.35
N ALA A 96 6.12 -4.56 17.10
CA ALA A 96 5.88 -5.90 16.61
C ALA A 96 4.47 -6.04 16.01
N ASN A 97 4.38 -6.70 14.86
CA ASN A 97 3.12 -7.12 14.25
C ASN A 97 3.06 -8.64 14.29
N ASN A 98 1.99 -9.21 14.86
CA ASN A 98 1.92 -10.62 15.23
C ASN A 98 3.12 -11.03 16.10
N PRO A 99 3.19 -10.54 17.36
CA PRO A 99 4.35 -10.74 18.22
C PRO A 99 4.53 -12.22 18.56
N ILE A 100 5.79 -12.65 18.49
CA ILE A 100 6.29 -13.93 18.95
C ILE A 100 7.32 -13.65 20.04
N GLU A 101 7.15 -14.30 21.18
CA GLU A 101 8.09 -14.28 22.28
C GLU A 101 9.13 -15.37 22.10
N ILE A 102 10.38 -15.00 22.30
CA ILE A 102 11.53 -15.88 22.29
C ILE A 102 11.75 -16.35 23.72
N ASN A 103 11.67 -17.67 23.93
CA ASN A 103 11.95 -18.28 25.22
C ASN A 103 13.17 -19.19 25.06
N CYS A 104 14.27 -18.75 25.65
CA CYS A 104 15.55 -19.45 25.63
C CYS A 104 16.04 -19.57 27.08
N PRO A 105 16.45 -20.76 27.55
CA PRO A 105 17.05 -20.91 28.89
C PRO A 105 18.24 -19.96 29.12
N GLN A 106 18.97 -19.63 28.05
CA GLN A 106 20.09 -18.69 28.06
C GLN A 106 19.67 -17.25 28.41
N HIS A 107 18.38 -16.94 28.32
CA HIS A 107 17.84 -15.58 28.47
C HIS A 107 16.73 -15.52 29.53
N GLU A 108 16.59 -16.56 30.36
CA GLU A 108 15.55 -16.67 31.39
C GLU A 108 15.62 -15.55 32.44
N ASN A 109 16.83 -15.05 32.72
CA ASN A 109 17.08 -13.98 33.70
C ASN A 109 17.08 -12.57 33.09
N MET A 110 16.72 -12.42 31.81
CA MET A 110 16.62 -11.09 31.22
C MET A 110 15.26 -10.48 31.58
N ASP A 111 15.26 -9.32 32.23
CA ASP A 111 14.05 -8.54 32.51
C ASP A 111 13.44 -7.89 31.25
N GLU A 112 14.15 -7.96 30.12
CA GLU A 112 13.74 -7.35 28.86
C GLU A 112 12.71 -8.18 28.10
N SER A 113 11.84 -7.50 27.36
CA SER A 113 10.84 -8.16 26.54
C SER A 113 11.46 -8.76 25.28
N LEU A 114 11.50 -10.08 25.19
CA LEU A 114 12.13 -10.81 24.08
C LEU A 114 11.16 -11.06 22.92
N ILE A 115 10.61 -9.99 22.35
CA ILE A 115 9.58 -10.08 21.31
C ILE A 115 10.15 -9.81 19.92
N VAL A 116 9.67 -10.58 18.94
CA VAL A 116 9.89 -10.35 17.51
C VAL A 116 8.57 -10.37 16.74
N GLY A 117 8.49 -9.65 15.62
CA GLY A 117 7.37 -9.80 14.70
C GLY A 117 7.45 -11.13 13.95
N GLU A 118 6.32 -11.80 13.73
CA GLU A 118 6.26 -13.13 13.11
C GLU A 118 6.99 -13.18 11.76
N ASN A 119 6.77 -12.19 10.89
CA ASN A 119 7.44 -12.16 9.58
C ASN A 119 8.92 -11.79 9.68
N CYS A 120 9.30 -10.96 10.65
CA CYS A 120 10.72 -10.68 10.92
C CYS A 120 11.45 -11.96 11.34
N LEU A 121 10.83 -12.75 12.22
CA LEU A 121 11.39 -14.03 12.65
C LEU A 121 11.48 -15.03 11.49
N LYS A 122 10.42 -15.18 10.68
CA LYS A 122 10.44 -16.06 9.50
C LYS A 122 11.57 -15.71 8.53
N ASN A 123 11.74 -14.42 8.25
CA ASN A 123 12.81 -13.95 7.36
C ASN A 123 14.20 -14.15 7.96
N PHE A 124 14.36 -13.93 9.26
CA PHE A 124 15.62 -14.17 9.96
C PHE A 124 15.99 -15.66 9.92
N LEU A 125 15.05 -16.54 10.28
CA LEU A 125 15.24 -17.98 10.31
C LEU A 125 15.51 -18.61 8.93
N SER A 126 15.03 -17.97 7.86
CA SER A 126 15.34 -18.40 6.49
C SER A 126 16.82 -18.24 6.12
N ASN A 127 17.55 -17.38 6.84
CA ASN A 127 18.95 -17.06 6.58
C ASN A 127 19.91 -17.53 7.70
N SER A 128 19.39 -17.91 8.87
CA SER A 128 20.17 -18.34 10.04
C SER A 128 19.29 -19.12 11.01
N ASN A 129 19.77 -20.24 11.56
CA ASN A 129 19.04 -20.99 12.59
C ASN A 129 19.36 -20.54 14.02
N ALA A 130 20.20 -19.52 14.20
CA ALA A 130 20.61 -19.04 15.51
C ALA A 130 19.50 -18.22 16.20
N CYS A 131 19.61 -18.02 17.51
CA CYS A 131 18.76 -17.06 18.21
C CYS A 131 18.96 -15.63 17.67
N PRO A 132 17.88 -14.83 17.52
CA PRO A 132 17.98 -13.41 17.18
C PRO A 132 18.67 -12.52 18.22
N ILE A 133 18.94 -13.04 19.42
CA ILE A 133 19.57 -12.32 20.54
C ILE A 133 21.08 -12.63 20.57
N GLU A 134 21.46 -13.91 20.73
CA GLU A 134 22.85 -14.36 20.73
C GLU A 134 23.02 -15.75 20.06
N PRO A 135 24.20 -16.08 19.50
CA PRO A 135 24.38 -17.35 18.78
C PRO A 135 24.25 -18.58 19.69
N HIS A 136 23.08 -19.22 19.67
CA HIS A 136 22.84 -20.54 20.23
C HIS A 136 21.67 -21.22 19.51
N ASP A 137 21.56 -22.53 19.68
CA ASP A 137 20.48 -23.34 19.12
C ASP A 137 19.38 -23.63 20.15
N GLY A 138 18.30 -24.28 19.70
CA GLY A 138 17.25 -24.81 20.58
C GLY A 138 16.26 -23.76 21.10
N CYS A 139 16.16 -22.61 20.46
CA CYS A 139 15.20 -21.55 20.81
C CYS A 139 13.76 -22.05 20.73
N GLN A 140 12.94 -21.65 21.70
CA GLN A 140 11.49 -21.84 21.65
C GLN A 140 10.80 -20.53 21.29
N TYR A 141 9.73 -20.64 20.51
CA TYR A 141 9.00 -19.49 19.99
C TYR A 141 7.51 -19.63 20.28
N PHE A 142 6.93 -18.65 20.97
CA PHE A 142 5.54 -18.70 21.40
C PHE A 142 4.75 -17.51 20.86
N LYS A 143 3.56 -17.78 20.31
CA LYS A 143 2.63 -16.69 19.93
C LYS A 143 1.99 -16.11 21.18
N VAL A 144 2.16 -14.82 21.41
CA VAL A 144 1.62 -14.16 22.61
C VAL A 144 0.36 -13.37 22.29
N LYS A 145 -0.80 -14.03 22.40
CA LYS A 145 -2.11 -13.41 22.11
C LYS A 145 -2.41 -12.20 23.00
N ALA A 146 -1.91 -12.19 24.24
CA ALA A 146 -2.11 -11.06 25.16
C ALA A 146 -1.41 -9.78 24.66
N MET A 147 -0.16 -9.89 24.20
CA MET A 147 0.58 -8.77 23.61
C MET A 147 -0.06 -8.29 22.32
N GLN A 148 -0.55 -9.19 21.46
CA GLN A 148 -1.29 -8.78 20.26
C GLN A 148 -2.53 -7.94 20.61
N ARG A 149 -3.23 -8.26 21.71
CA ARG A 149 -4.35 -7.43 22.19
C ARG A 149 -3.86 -6.06 22.64
N GLN A 150 -2.74 -5.97 23.36
CA GLN A 150 -2.16 -4.68 23.77
C GLN A 150 -1.78 -3.82 22.56
N ILE A 151 -1.11 -4.40 21.56
CA ILE A 151 -0.76 -3.74 20.30
C ILE A 151 -2.04 -3.25 19.58
N ASN A 152 -3.07 -4.08 19.52
CA ASN A 152 -4.35 -3.73 18.90
C ASN A 152 -5.04 -2.52 19.55
N GLU A 153 -4.79 -2.28 20.84
CA GLU A 153 -5.36 -1.15 21.59
C GLU A 153 -4.48 0.11 21.58
N LEU A 154 -3.33 0.11 20.92
CA LEU A 154 -2.53 1.32 20.73
C LEU A 154 -3.30 2.33 19.89
N SER A 155 -3.29 3.58 20.35
CA SER A 155 -3.94 4.69 19.65
C SER A 155 -3.05 5.17 18.51
N VAL A 156 -3.61 5.44 17.34
CA VAL A 156 -2.81 5.80 16.16
C VAL A 156 -3.47 6.86 15.30
N ILE A 157 -2.64 7.66 14.65
CA ILE A 157 -3.04 8.52 13.53
C ILE A 157 -3.03 7.73 12.22
N CYS A 158 -3.66 8.27 11.18
CA CYS A 158 -3.52 7.71 9.84
C CYS A 158 -2.04 7.70 9.40
N PRO A 159 -1.46 6.53 9.04
CA PRO A 159 -0.06 6.47 8.62
C PRO A 159 0.15 7.16 7.27
N ARG A 160 -0.89 7.29 6.42
CA ARG A 160 -0.82 8.10 5.18
C ARG A 160 -0.76 9.59 5.48
N GLN A 161 -1.50 10.06 6.50
CA GLN A 161 -1.42 11.44 6.97
C GLN A 161 -0.03 11.74 7.53
N PHE A 162 0.50 10.84 8.37
CA PHE A 162 1.85 11.00 8.91
C PHE A 162 2.92 11.14 7.81
N GLN A 163 2.86 10.29 6.78
CA GLN A 163 3.77 10.39 5.64
C GLN A 163 3.62 11.70 4.87
N TYR A 164 2.38 12.17 4.70
CA TYR A 164 2.09 13.44 4.06
C TYR A 164 2.63 14.64 4.86
N ASP A 165 2.46 14.64 6.18
CA ASP A 165 2.95 15.70 7.07
C ASP A 165 4.48 15.77 7.06
N VAL A 166 5.16 14.62 7.12
CA VAL A 166 6.63 14.56 7.05
C VAL A 166 7.16 15.13 5.73
N GLN A 167 6.44 14.94 4.62
CA GLN A 167 6.86 15.44 3.30
C GLN A 167 6.57 16.94 3.11
N THR A 168 5.49 17.46 3.70
CA THR A 168 5.10 18.87 3.55
C THR A 168 5.87 19.81 4.47
N VAL A 169 6.27 19.37 5.67
CA VAL A 169 7.07 20.20 6.60
C VAL A 169 8.51 20.43 6.10
N GLY A 170 9.00 19.65 5.13
CA GLY A 170 10.33 19.81 4.55
C GLY A 170 10.43 20.71 3.31
N GLY A 171 9.30 21.23 2.78
CA GLY A 171 9.26 21.99 1.54
C GLY A 171 8.47 23.29 1.67
N ASN A 172 9.20 24.39 1.84
CA ASN A 172 8.79 25.80 1.69
C ASN A 172 7.46 26.23 2.36
N GLU A 173 7.57 27.06 3.38
CA GLU A 173 6.46 27.72 4.11
C GLU A 173 5.66 28.76 3.29
N GLU A 174 5.71 28.75 1.96
CA GLU A 174 5.00 29.72 1.12
C GLU A 174 3.95 29.04 0.24
N GLY A 175 2.80 28.76 0.85
CA GLY A 175 1.62 28.32 0.12
C GLY A 175 0.70 27.44 0.94
N GLN A 176 -0.03 28.02 1.89
CA GLN A 176 -1.26 27.40 2.37
C GLN A 176 -2.25 27.32 1.21
N THR A 177 -2.17 26.26 0.39
CA THR A 177 -3.24 25.89 -0.52
C THR A 177 -4.39 25.36 0.32
N ALA A 178 -5.32 26.26 0.65
CA ALA A 178 -6.65 25.92 1.12
C ALA A 178 -7.30 24.96 0.10
N GLY A 179 -7.31 23.67 0.40
CA GLY A 179 -7.83 22.63 -0.51
C GLY A 179 -7.12 21.28 -0.43
N THR A 180 -6.01 21.16 0.32
CA THR A 180 -5.33 19.88 0.54
C THR A 180 -6.25 18.88 1.24
N VAL A 181 -6.45 17.72 0.62
CA VAL A 181 -7.18 16.59 1.22
C VAL A 181 -6.43 16.16 2.49
N MET A 182 -7.09 16.21 3.64
CA MET A 182 -6.54 15.80 4.93
C MET A 182 -7.29 14.58 5.46
N CYS A 183 -6.61 13.77 6.26
CA CYS A 183 -7.18 12.66 7.00
C CYS A 183 -6.98 12.89 8.50
N ASP A 184 -8.09 13.07 9.22
CA ASP A 184 -8.15 13.33 10.66
C ASP A 184 -8.32 12.04 11.49
N PHE A 185 -8.16 10.87 10.88
CA PHE A 185 -8.35 9.59 11.56
C PHE A 185 -7.42 9.47 12.78
N LYS A 186 -8.05 9.24 13.92
CA LYS A 186 -7.44 8.85 15.19
C LYS A 186 -8.23 7.66 15.72
N GLY A 187 -7.60 6.51 15.85
CA GLY A 187 -8.28 5.26 16.21
C GLY A 187 -7.33 4.24 16.81
N LYS A 188 -7.75 2.97 16.86
CA LYS A 188 -6.90 1.86 17.33
C LYS A 188 -6.24 1.13 16.17
N ILE A 189 -5.10 0.46 16.43
CA ILE A 189 -4.42 -0.35 15.40
C ILE A 189 -5.36 -1.39 14.77
N LYS A 190 -6.23 -2.02 15.56
CA LYS A 190 -7.21 -3.00 15.05
C LYS A 190 -8.17 -2.44 13.99
N ASP A 191 -8.49 -1.14 14.06
CA ASP A 191 -9.43 -0.48 13.15
C ASP A 191 -8.72 0.09 11.89
N LEU A 192 -7.39 0.10 11.90
CA LEU A 192 -6.58 0.79 10.91
C LEU A 192 -6.73 0.19 9.50
N ASN A 193 -6.83 -1.13 9.38
CA ASN A 193 -6.99 -1.79 8.08
C ASN A 193 -8.31 -1.39 7.40
N ASP A 194 -9.38 -1.25 8.18
CA ASP A 194 -10.68 -0.84 7.64
C ASP A 194 -10.66 0.63 7.25
N HIS A 195 -10.03 1.48 8.08
CA HIS A 195 -9.77 2.87 7.73
C HIS A 195 -9.00 3.01 6.41
N LEU A 196 -7.88 2.29 6.22
CA LEU A 196 -7.02 2.45 5.04
C LEU A 196 -7.69 2.09 3.71
N LYS A 197 -8.76 1.29 3.73
CA LYS A 197 -9.57 0.97 2.54
C LYS A 197 -10.31 2.20 2.01
N GLN A 198 -10.76 3.07 2.92
CA GLN A 198 -11.62 4.23 2.67
C GLN A 198 -10.93 5.58 2.92
N CYS A 199 -9.68 5.55 3.40
CA CYS A 199 -8.92 6.74 3.74
C CYS A 199 -8.83 7.69 2.54
N PRO A 200 -9.12 8.99 2.70
CA PRO A 200 -9.13 9.96 1.61
C PRO A 200 -7.74 10.19 0.99
N LEU A 201 -6.68 9.85 1.72
CA LEU A 201 -5.30 9.89 1.23
C LEU A 201 -4.89 8.65 0.43
N LYS A 202 -5.84 7.78 0.07
CA LYS A 202 -5.57 6.60 -0.74
C LYS A 202 -5.10 7.01 -2.13
N LEU A 203 -3.92 6.53 -2.50
CA LEU A 203 -3.44 6.62 -3.86
C LEU A 203 -4.12 5.56 -4.72
N SER A 204 -4.55 5.97 -5.89
CA SER A 204 -5.11 5.10 -6.91
C SER A 204 -4.23 5.14 -8.14
N ASP A 205 -3.96 3.97 -8.69
CA ASP A 205 -3.28 3.84 -9.97
C ASP A 205 -4.16 4.38 -11.10
N CYS A 206 -3.53 4.97 -12.11
CA CYS A 206 -4.20 5.31 -13.35
C CYS A 206 -4.79 4.07 -14.02
N TRP A 207 -6.00 4.20 -14.56
CA TRP A 207 -6.72 3.11 -15.21
C TRP A 207 -5.96 2.55 -16.42
N PHE A 208 -5.06 3.35 -16.99
CA PHE A 208 -4.20 2.96 -18.12
C PHE A 208 -2.86 2.35 -17.68
N LYS A 209 -2.66 2.03 -16.39
CA LYS A 209 -1.45 1.37 -15.90
C LYS A 209 -1.12 0.03 -16.59
N PRO A 210 -2.10 -0.83 -16.94
CA PRO A 210 -1.83 -2.04 -17.73
C PRO A 210 -1.27 -1.77 -19.13
N PHE A 211 -1.43 -0.56 -19.65
CA PHE A 211 -0.91 -0.13 -20.96
C PHE A 211 0.38 0.68 -20.83
N GLY A 212 0.96 0.79 -19.64
CA GLY A 212 2.23 1.48 -19.40
C GLY A 212 2.14 2.86 -18.75
N CYS A 213 0.94 3.35 -18.41
CA CYS A 213 0.83 4.61 -17.66
C CYS A 213 1.31 4.42 -16.21
N LYS A 214 2.36 5.13 -15.79
CA LYS A 214 2.95 5.00 -14.44
C LYS A 214 2.33 5.94 -13.40
N TYR A 215 1.30 6.69 -13.77
CA TYR A 215 0.71 7.69 -12.88
C TYR A 215 -0.11 7.04 -11.76
N SER A 216 0.14 7.47 -10.52
CA SER A 216 -0.60 7.08 -9.33
C SER A 216 -0.68 8.28 -8.39
N ASP A 217 -1.89 8.69 -7.99
CA ASP A 217 -2.09 9.83 -7.08
C ASP A 217 -3.44 9.68 -6.34
N LEU A 218 -3.81 10.67 -5.53
CA LEU A 218 -5.13 10.80 -4.92
C LEU A 218 -6.24 10.73 -5.97
N GLU A 219 -7.38 10.16 -5.58
CA GLU A 219 -8.52 9.98 -6.48
C GLU A 219 -9.01 11.29 -7.12
N SER A 220 -8.95 12.40 -6.38
CA SER A 220 -9.27 13.74 -6.90
C SER A 220 -8.34 14.15 -8.05
N LYS A 221 -7.02 14.02 -7.86
CA LYS A 221 -6.02 14.35 -8.89
C LYS A 221 -6.00 13.36 -10.04
N LEU A 222 -6.46 12.14 -9.80
CA LEU A 222 -6.55 11.14 -10.85
C LEU A 222 -7.58 11.53 -11.92
N GLN A 223 -8.69 12.15 -11.55
CA GLN A 223 -9.67 12.66 -12.51
C GLN A 223 -9.05 13.71 -13.43
N ASP A 224 -8.35 14.69 -12.85
CA ASP A 224 -7.66 15.72 -13.62
C ASP A 224 -6.60 15.13 -14.55
N HIS A 225 -5.84 14.13 -14.08
CA HIS A 225 -4.87 13.40 -14.90
C HIS A 225 -5.52 12.69 -16.09
N LEU A 226 -6.63 11.97 -15.86
CA LEU A 226 -7.34 11.24 -16.92
C LEU A 226 -7.85 12.19 -18.01
N ILE A 227 -8.37 13.35 -17.62
CA ILE A 227 -8.88 14.36 -18.57
C ILE A 227 -7.71 15.00 -19.34
N SER A 228 -6.69 15.47 -18.63
CA SER A 228 -5.57 16.21 -19.24
C SER A 228 -4.63 15.34 -20.09
N HIS A 229 -4.54 14.04 -19.82
CA HIS A 229 -3.61 13.12 -20.50
C HIS A 229 -4.31 12.10 -21.41
N MET A 230 -5.59 12.31 -21.74
CA MET A 230 -6.40 11.38 -22.53
C MET A 230 -5.75 10.97 -23.87
N LYS A 231 -5.09 11.91 -24.57
CA LYS A 231 -4.39 11.60 -25.83
C LYS A 231 -3.25 10.60 -25.63
N HIS A 232 -2.43 10.81 -24.60
CA HIS A 232 -1.35 9.90 -24.25
C HIS A 232 -1.90 8.51 -23.88
N HIS A 233 -3.01 8.46 -23.12
CA HIS A 233 -3.66 7.19 -22.81
C HIS A 233 -4.18 6.46 -24.05
N PHE A 234 -4.75 7.19 -25.01
CA PHE A 234 -5.18 6.63 -26.29
C PHE A 234 -4.01 6.05 -27.10
N ASP A 235 -2.88 6.76 -27.15
CA ASP A 235 -1.66 6.29 -27.83
C ASP A 235 -1.12 5.01 -27.19
N LEU A 236 -1.09 4.92 -25.86
CA LEU A 236 -0.69 3.69 -25.14
C LEU A 236 -1.57 2.49 -25.49
N VAL A 237 -2.89 2.69 -25.56
CA VAL A 237 -3.84 1.62 -25.93
C VAL A 237 -3.64 1.19 -27.38
N ASN A 238 -3.38 2.14 -28.29
CA ASN A 238 -3.16 1.83 -29.70
C ASN A 238 -1.88 1.03 -29.93
N GLN A 239 -0.80 1.36 -29.23
CA GLN A 239 0.45 0.61 -29.29
C GLN A 239 0.28 -0.85 -28.82
N HIS A 240 -0.63 -1.11 -27.87
CA HIS A 240 -0.92 -2.45 -27.36
C HIS A 240 -1.93 -3.25 -28.21
N CYS A 241 -2.48 -2.65 -29.27
CA CYS A 241 -3.47 -3.26 -30.17
C CYS A 241 -2.91 -3.60 -31.56
N GLN A 242 -1.64 -3.27 -31.82
CA GLN A 242 -0.90 -3.66 -33.04
C GLN A 242 -0.23 -5.02 -32.85
#